data_AF-A0A257MEK7-F1
#
_entry.id   AF-A0A257MEK7-F1
#
_cell.length_a   1.000
_cell.length_b   1.000
_cell.length_c   1.000
_cell.angle_alpha   90.00
_cell.angle_beta   90.00
_cell.angle_gamma   90.00
#
_symmetry.space_group_name_H-M   'P 1'
#
loop_
_entity.id
_entity.type
_entity.pdbx_description
1 polymer ?
#
loop_
_entity_poly.entity_id
_entity_poly.type
_entity_poly.pdbx_seq_one_letter_code
_entity_poly.pdbx_strand_id
1 'polypeptide(L)'
;MLLDCPCGGKMKRSPDVFDVWFDSAVASWATLRFPSHEKDFDEWWPADFITEGHDQTRGWFYSQLGAAMVSFGRAPYKSVLMHGFTLDDQGRKMSKSIGNIVQPEEVVSRFGADILRFYVLGANAPWE
;
A
#
# COMPACT_ATOMS: atom_id res chain seq x y z
N MET A 1 -13.26 27.93 11.92
CA MET A 1 -14.70 27.70 12.15
C MET A 1 -14.84 26.99 13.49
N LEU A 2 -15.49 27.62 14.47
CA LEU A 2 -15.80 26.98 15.76
C LEU A 2 -17.18 26.34 15.65
N LEU A 3 -17.32 25.12 16.17
CA LEU A 3 -18.61 24.41 16.21
C LEU A 3 -19.28 24.64 17.58
N ASP A 4 -20.61 24.52 17.65
CA ASP A 4 -21.35 24.68 18.90
C ASP A 4 -21.33 23.40 19.73
N CYS A 5 -20.98 23.50 21.01
CA CYS A 5 -20.94 22.36 21.93
C CYS A 5 -22.32 22.12 22.58
N PRO A 6 -22.77 20.86 22.76
CA PRO A 6 -24.01 20.56 23.48
C PRO A 6 -24.10 21.12 24.90
N CYS A 7 -22.97 21.42 25.56
CA CYS A 7 -22.95 22.07 26.88
C CYS A 7 -23.12 23.61 26.82
N GLY A 8 -23.32 24.19 25.63
CA GLY A 8 -23.44 25.63 25.41
C GLY A 8 -22.10 26.36 25.11
N GLY A 9 -20.98 25.63 25.14
CA GLY A 9 -19.66 26.17 24.79
C GLY A 9 -19.35 26.16 23.28
N LYS A 10 -18.10 26.47 22.92
CA LYS A 10 -17.57 26.35 21.55
C LYS A 10 -16.55 25.22 21.46
N MET A 11 -16.65 24.40 20.43
CA MET A 11 -15.70 23.35 20.11
C MET A 11 -14.62 23.85 19.15
N LYS A 12 -13.38 23.43 19.40
CA LYS A 12 -12.22 23.69 18.55
C LYS A 12 -11.65 22.35 18.09
N ARG A 13 -11.33 22.24 16.80
CA ARG A 13 -10.67 21.06 16.22
C ARG A 13 -9.30 20.84 16.87
N SER A 14 -8.95 19.59 17.13
CA SER A 14 -7.59 19.23 17.56
C SER A 14 -6.57 19.60 16.47
N PRO A 15 -5.43 20.23 16.83
CA PRO A 15 -4.37 20.53 15.87
C PRO A 15 -3.58 19.28 15.45
N ASP A 16 -3.78 18.14 16.11
CA ASP A 16 -3.04 16.92 15.83
C ASP A 16 -3.35 16.37 14.43
N VAL A 17 -2.37 15.65 13.90
CA VAL A 17 -2.45 14.94 12.63
C VAL A 17 -2.34 13.44 12.87
N PHE A 18 -3.00 12.66 12.02
CA PHE A 18 -2.83 11.22 12.06
C PHE A 18 -1.46 10.82 11.52
N ASP A 19 -0.98 9.67 11.97
CA ASP A 19 0.17 9.01 11.39
C ASP A 19 -0.12 8.59 9.94
N VAL A 20 0.90 8.59 9.09
CA VAL A 20 0.79 8.27 7.65
C VAL A 20 0.26 6.85 7.38
N TRP A 21 0.48 5.92 8.33
CA TRP A 21 -0.07 4.58 8.19
C TRP A 21 -1.58 4.55 8.37
N PHE A 22 -2.22 5.58 8.96
CA PHE A 22 -3.67 5.67 8.99
C PHE A 22 -4.25 5.92 7.60
N ASP A 23 -3.69 6.86 6.84
CA ASP A 23 -4.12 7.10 5.45
C ASP A 23 -3.90 5.84 4.59
N SER A 24 -2.76 5.16 4.80
CA SER A 24 -2.46 3.89 4.15
C SER A 24 -3.43 2.77 4.56
N ALA A 25 -3.87 2.74 5.82
CA ALA A 25 -4.77 1.73 6.38
C ALA A 25 -6.16 1.77 5.73
N VAL A 26 -6.64 2.98 5.40
CA VAL A 26 -7.98 3.17 4.83
C VAL A 26 -8.00 3.16 3.31
N ALA A 27 -6.83 3.05 2.66
CA ALA A 27 -6.67 3.18 1.22
C ALA A 27 -7.59 2.25 0.41
N SER A 28 -7.84 1.02 0.89
CA SER A 28 -8.66 0.02 0.16
C SER A 28 -10.12 0.41 -0.04
N TRP A 29 -10.70 1.28 0.81
CA TRP A 29 -12.07 1.78 0.64
C TRP A 29 -12.14 3.30 0.44
N ALA A 30 -11.14 4.05 0.89
CA ALA A 30 -11.04 5.49 0.64
C ALA A 30 -10.88 5.79 -0.86
N THR A 31 -10.16 4.96 -1.60
CA THR A 31 -10.02 5.06 -3.06
C THR A 31 -11.38 4.89 -3.78
N LEU A 32 -12.28 4.10 -3.19
CA LEU A 32 -13.65 3.89 -3.66
C LEU A 32 -14.62 4.96 -3.15
N ARG A 33 -14.09 6.03 -2.52
CA ARG A 33 -14.85 7.16 -1.98
C ARG A 33 -15.91 6.75 -0.96
N PHE A 34 -15.74 5.60 -0.30
CA PHE A 34 -16.59 5.20 0.81
C PHE A 34 -16.46 6.20 1.97
N PRO A 35 -17.55 6.59 2.65
CA PRO A 35 -18.93 6.10 2.51
C PRO A 35 -19.78 6.87 1.48
N SER A 36 -19.21 7.85 0.76
CA SER A 36 -20.00 8.67 -0.15
C SER A 36 -20.46 7.94 -1.42
N HIS A 37 -19.79 6.86 -1.83
CA HIS A 37 -20.12 6.04 -3.00
C HIS A 37 -20.17 4.55 -2.61
N GLU A 38 -21.26 4.13 -1.97
CA GLU A 38 -21.42 2.74 -1.47
C GLU A 38 -21.43 1.70 -2.59
N LYS A 39 -21.94 2.03 -3.77
CA LYS A 39 -21.97 1.10 -4.92
C LYS A 39 -20.58 0.62 -5.33
N ASP A 40 -19.61 1.54 -5.39
CA ASP A 40 -18.24 1.23 -5.77
C ASP A 40 -17.59 0.34 -4.69
N PHE A 41 -17.89 0.60 -3.42
CA PHE A 41 -17.43 -0.23 -2.32
C PHE A 41 -18.01 -1.65 -2.37
N ASP A 42 -19.31 -1.78 -2.62
CA ASP A 42 -19.98 -3.09 -2.70
C ASP A 42 -19.49 -3.92 -3.90
N GLU A 43 -19.14 -3.27 -5.01
CA GLU A 43 -18.65 -3.93 -6.22
C GLU A 43 -17.17 -4.33 -6.12
N TRP A 44 -16.32 -3.42 -5.61
CA TRP A 44 -14.87 -3.57 -5.71
C TRP A 44 -14.17 -3.98 -4.41
N TRP A 45 -14.84 -3.96 -3.25
CA TRP A 45 -14.23 -4.28 -1.96
C TRP A 45 -14.83 -5.54 -1.29
N PRO A 46 -14.01 -6.48 -0.78
CA PRO A 46 -12.54 -6.42 -0.67
C PRO A 46 -11.82 -6.74 -1.98
N ALA A 47 -10.59 -6.23 -2.12
CA ALA A 47 -9.75 -6.48 -3.28
C ALA A 47 -9.47 -7.98 -3.45
N ASP A 48 -9.45 -8.49 -4.68
CA ASP A 48 -9.13 -9.90 -4.91
C ASP A 48 -7.66 -10.22 -4.59
N PHE A 49 -6.76 -9.27 -4.86
CA PHE A 49 -5.33 -9.48 -4.79
C PHE A 49 -4.58 -8.20 -4.40
N ILE A 50 -3.54 -8.34 -3.59
CA ILE A 50 -2.56 -7.28 -3.31
C ILE A 50 -1.14 -7.87 -3.38
N THR A 51 -0.20 -7.10 -3.91
CA THR A 51 1.21 -7.50 -4.00
C THR A 51 2.12 -6.38 -3.52
N GLU A 52 2.99 -6.67 -2.57
CA GLU A 52 3.98 -5.71 -2.05
C GLU A 52 5.25 -6.43 -1.58
N GLY A 53 6.27 -5.65 -1.22
CA GLY A 53 7.52 -6.16 -0.65
C GLY A 53 7.35 -6.72 0.77
N HIS A 54 8.27 -7.60 1.17
CA HIS A 54 8.30 -8.23 2.50
C HIS A 54 8.19 -7.25 3.69
N ASP A 55 8.74 -6.04 3.58
CA ASP A 55 8.65 -5.01 4.60
C ASP A 55 7.21 -4.54 4.90
N GLN A 56 6.26 -4.78 3.99
CA GLN A 56 4.87 -4.37 4.16
C GLN A 56 4.05 -5.27 5.10
N THR A 57 4.60 -6.40 5.55
CA THR A 57 3.99 -7.25 6.60
C THR A 57 3.75 -6.51 7.92
N ARG A 58 4.54 -5.48 8.21
CA ARG A 58 4.34 -4.58 9.38
C ARG A 58 3.91 -3.16 8.99
N GLY A 59 3.86 -2.88 7.70
CA GLY A 59 3.41 -1.62 7.13
C GLY A 59 2.02 -1.80 6.54
N TRP A 60 1.94 -1.76 5.21
CA TRP A 60 0.68 -1.57 4.53
C TRP A 60 -0.30 -2.74 4.66
N PHE A 61 0.18 -3.99 4.61
CA PHE A 61 -0.70 -5.16 4.81
C PHE A 61 -1.35 -5.14 6.19
N TYR A 62 -0.54 -4.94 7.23
CA TYR A 62 -1.02 -4.95 8.61
C TYR A 62 -1.98 -3.80 8.90
N SER A 63 -1.61 -2.57 8.51
CA SER A 63 -2.43 -1.39 8.76
C SER A 63 -3.79 -1.49 8.10
N GLN A 64 -3.84 -1.95 6.82
CA GLN A 64 -5.11 -2.16 6.13
C GLN A 64 -5.93 -3.27 6.79
N LEU A 65 -5.32 -4.40 7.14
CA LEU A 65 -6.01 -5.51 7.80
C LEU A 65 -6.62 -5.07 9.13
N GLY A 66 -5.84 -4.39 9.97
CA GLY A 66 -6.29 -3.92 11.29
C GLY A 66 -7.46 -2.95 11.18
N ALA A 67 -7.36 -1.94 10.32
CA ALA A 67 -8.42 -0.96 10.13
C ALA A 67 -9.69 -1.59 9.53
N ALA A 68 -9.55 -2.46 8.52
CA ALA A 68 -10.69 -3.16 7.93
C ALA A 68 -11.42 -4.07 8.92
N MET A 69 -10.68 -4.80 9.76
CA MET A 69 -11.28 -5.65 10.80
C MET A 69 -12.06 -4.82 11.82
N VAL A 70 -11.54 -3.65 12.22
CA VAL A 70 -12.23 -2.75 13.15
C VAL A 70 -13.46 -2.10 12.51
N SER A 71 -13.36 -1.66 11.25
CA SER A 71 -14.44 -0.94 10.57
C SER A 71 -15.53 -1.84 10.02
N PHE A 72 -15.19 -3.04 9.55
CA PHE A 72 -16.09 -3.91 8.77
C PHE A 72 -16.10 -5.37 9.21
N GLY A 73 -15.22 -5.78 10.14
CA GLY A 73 -15.15 -7.17 10.61
C GLY A 73 -14.64 -8.18 9.58
N ARG A 74 -14.00 -7.73 8.49
CA ARG A 74 -13.43 -8.61 7.45
C ARG A 74 -12.13 -8.05 6.85
N ALA A 75 -11.32 -8.95 6.30
CA ALA A 75 -10.06 -8.57 5.64
C ALA A 75 -10.31 -7.73 4.37
N PRO A 76 -9.41 -6.78 4.04
CA PRO A 76 -9.57 -5.88 2.89
C PRO A 76 -9.11 -6.50 1.55
N TYR A 77 -8.54 -7.71 1.60
CA TYR A 77 -8.07 -8.44 0.43
C TYR A 77 -8.34 -9.94 0.58
N LYS A 78 -8.53 -10.65 -0.54
CA LYS A 78 -8.73 -12.12 -0.57
C LYS A 78 -7.43 -12.90 -0.71
N SER A 79 -6.42 -12.33 -1.37
CA SER A 79 -5.10 -12.97 -1.55
C SER A 79 -3.98 -11.94 -1.48
N VAL A 80 -2.86 -12.36 -0.92
CA VAL A 80 -1.65 -11.55 -0.75
C VAL A 80 -0.49 -12.27 -1.41
N LEU A 81 0.25 -11.57 -2.27
CA LEU A 81 1.58 -11.97 -2.70
C LEU A 81 2.61 -11.06 -2.05
N MET A 82 3.62 -11.66 -1.44
CA MET A 82 4.73 -10.94 -0.85
C MET A 82 5.98 -11.26 -1.65
N HIS A 83 6.59 -10.26 -2.28
CA HIS A 83 7.81 -10.46 -3.05
C HIS A 83 9.06 -10.05 -2.26
N GLY A 84 10.22 -10.57 -2.71
CA GLY A 84 11.53 -10.24 -2.16
C GLY A 84 12.02 -8.85 -2.57
N PHE A 85 13.28 -8.55 -2.22
CA PHE A 85 13.95 -7.32 -2.62
C PHE A 85 14.73 -7.52 -3.91
N THR A 86 14.78 -6.48 -4.75
CA THR A 86 15.71 -6.46 -5.88
C THR A 86 17.15 -6.32 -5.37
N LEU A 87 18.02 -7.21 -5.84
CA LEU A 87 19.43 -7.29 -5.45
C LEU A 87 20.33 -6.80 -6.58
N ASP A 88 21.55 -6.39 -6.24
CA ASP A 88 22.62 -6.15 -7.21
C ASP A 88 23.25 -7.46 -7.71
N ASP A 89 24.22 -7.35 -8.62
CA ASP A 89 24.96 -8.47 -9.21
C ASP A 89 25.74 -9.31 -8.18
N GLN A 90 25.97 -8.78 -6.98
CA GLN A 90 26.63 -9.44 -5.85
C GLN A 90 25.63 -9.95 -4.80
N GLY A 91 24.32 -9.91 -5.08
CA GLY A 91 23.27 -10.36 -4.17
C GLY A 91 22.99 -9.41 -3.00
N ARG A 92 23.50 -8.17 -3.03
CA ARG A 92 23.26 -7.18 -1.98
C ARG A 92 21.99 -6.40 -2.32
N LYS A 93 21.19 -6.07 -1.29
CA LYS A 93 20.02 -5.21 -1.46
C LYS A 93 20.44 -3.87 -2.09
N MET A 94 19.72 -3.42 -3.11
CA MET A 94 19.97 -2.12 -3.72
C MET A 94 19.63 -0.98 -2.75
N SER A 95 20.52 0.02 -2.64
CA SER A 95 20.29 1.21 -1.82
C SER A 95 21.07 2.43 -2.32
N LYS A 96 20.51 3.62 -2.09
CA LYS A 96 21.13 4.89 -2.53
C LYS A 96 22.48 5.12 -1.86
N SER A 97 22.62 4.73 -0.59
CA SER A 97 23.85 4.89 0.19
C SER A 97 24.99 4.01 -0.28
N ILE A 98 24.70 2.79 -0.78
CA ILE A 98 25.71 1.87 -1.33
C ILE A 98 26.08 2.26 -2.77
N GLY A 99 25.20 3.00 -3.46
CA GLY A 99 25.43 3.43 -4.85
C GLY A 99 25.26 2.30 -5.87
N ASN A 100 24.62 1.19 -5.49
CA ASN A 100 24.39 0.02 -6.34
C ASN A 100 22.98 -0.02 -6.96
N ILE A 101 22.32 1.14 -7.09
CA ILE A 101 20.98 1.20 -7.68
C ILE A 101 21.10 1.19 -9.21
N VAL A 102 20.36 0.28 -9.83
CA VAL A 102 20.00 0.37 -11.24
C VAL A 102 18.59 0.93 -11.34
N GLN A 103 18.42 2.05 -12.05
CA GLN A 103 17.11 2.66 -12.23
C GLN A 103 16.29 1.90 -13.28
N PRO A 104 14.99 1.66 -13.07
CA PRO A 104 14.13 1.03 -14.07
C PRO A 104 14.19 1.73 -15.44
N GLU A 105 14.29 3.06 -15.46
CA GLU A 105 14.37 3.89 -16.67
C GLU A 105 15.65 3.62 -17.49
N GLU A 106 16.76 3.30 -16.82
CA GLU A 106 18.01 2.94 -17.49
C GLU A 106 17.88 1.58 -18.19
N VAL A 107 17.17 0.62 -17.57
CA VAL A 107 16.92 -0.69 -18.19
C VAL A 107 15.93 -0.55 -19.34
N VAL A 108 14.85 0.20 -19.14
CA VAL A 108 13.81 0.43 -20.15
C VAL A 108 14.38 1.14 -21.38
N SER A 109 15.21 2.16 -21.20
CA SER A 109 15.83 2.88 -22.32
C SER A 109 16.80 2.02 -23.14
N ARG A 110 17.47 1.05 -22.50
CA ARG A 110 18.44 0.16 -23.16
C ARG A 110 17.82 -1.08 -23.79
N PHE A 111 16.81 -1.66 -23.14
CA PHE A 111 16.29 -2.99 -23.49
C PHE A 111 14.77 -3.00 -23.72
N GLY A 112 14.05 -1.95 -23.33
CA GLY A 112 12.60 -1.88 -23.42
C GLY A 112 11.89 -2.36 -22.15
N ALA A 113 10.68 -1.85 -21.94
CA ALA A 113 9.88 -2.16 -20.75
C ALA A 113 9.46 -3.63 -20.68
N ASP A 114 9.20 -4.26 -21.83
CA ASP A 114 8.77 -5.66 -21.86
C ASP A 114 9.90 -6.61 -21.45
N ILE A 115 11.15 -6.30 -21.79
CA ILE A 115 12.30 -7.09 -21.32
C ILE A 115 12.46 -6.97 -19.80
N LEU A 116 12.31 -5.76 -19.24
CA LEU A 116 12.35 -5.57 -17.78
C LEU A 116 11.22 -6.36 -17.09
N ARG A 117 9.99 -6.29 -17.61
CA ARG A 117 8.85 -7.05 -17.06
C ARG A 117 9.09 -8.55 -17.15
N PHE A 118 9.51 -9.05 -18.31
CA PHE A 118 9.80 -10.47 -18.51
C PHE A 118 10.90 -10.95 -17.54
N TYR A 119 11.95 -10.16 -17.35
CA TYR A 119 12.99 -10.45 -16.37
C TYR A 119 12.43 -10.52 -14.95
N VAL A 120 11.68 -9.50 -14.50
CA VAL A 120 11.11 -9.49 -13.13
C VAL A 120 10.15 -10.65 -12.91
N LEU A 121 9.31 -10.98 -13.89
CA LEU A 121 8.36 -12.09 -13.79
C LEU A 121 9.03 -13.47 -13.90
N GLY A 122 10.13 -13.59 -14.65
CA GLY A 122 10.84 -14.84 -14.87
C GLY A 122 11.93 -15.14 -13.83
N ALA A 123 12.53 -14.12 -13.24
CA ALA A 123 13.62 -14.26 -12.25
C ALA A 123 13.12 -14.55 -10.83
N ASN A 124 11.81 -14.41 -10.58
CA ASN A 124 11.20 -14.66 -9.28
C ASN A 124 10.22 -15.83 -9.42
N ALA A 125 10.59 -16.99 -8.88
CA ALA A 125 9.62 -18.08 -8.73
C ALA A 125 8.59 -17.67 -7.65
N PRO A 126 7.27 -17.72 -7.93
CA PRO A 126 6.26 -17.36 -6.92
C PRO A 126 6.16 -18.37 -5.76
N TRP A 127 6.97 -19.43 -5.77
CA TRP A 127 7.02 -20.50 -4.78
C TRP A 127 8.38 -20.61 -4.06
N GLU A 128 9.33 -19.71 -4.36
CA GLU A 128 10.53 -19.50 -3.55
C GLU A 128 10.31 -18.34 -2.57
#